data_AF-A0AAQ4FK24-F1
#
_entry.id   AF-A0AAQ4FK24-F1
#
_cell.length_a   1.000
_cell.length_b   1.000
_cell.length_c   1.000
_cell.angle_alpha   90.00
_cell.angle_beta   90.00
_cell.angle_gamma   90.00
#
_symmetry.space_group_name_H-M   'P 1'
#
loop_
_entity.id
_entity.type
_entity.pdbx_description
1 polymer ?
#
loop_
_entity_poly.entity_id
_entity_poly.type
_entity_poly.pdbx_seq_one_letter_code
_entity_poly.pdbx_strand_id
1 'polypeptide(L)'
;MLFVFSFSINQPTPSSVSYFHVMAPGNAMKESETDEEYLISMARGCQKSDPYFTKSWMLTAKTLFPENFGIQYEAYCLAADSGNIKEASSYLEEMFRKFPSEHRLWDEVYKIANALRADTLDAEATFLRGIIFGWISLCAVLIFVLIIA
;
A
#
# COMPACT_ATOMS: atom_id res chain seq x y z
N MET A 1 -16.46 16.69 -5.42
CA MET A 1 -16.68 15.90 -4.19
C MET A 1 -15.31 15.51 -3.66
N LEU A 2 -14.74 16.35 -2.80
CA LEU A 2 -13.50 16.10 -2.08
C LEU A 2 -13.90 15.71 -0.66
N PHE A 3 -13.65 14.46 -0.26
CA PHE A 3 -13.69 14.08 1.16
C PHE A 3 -12.43 14.63 1.81
N VAL A 4 -12.49 15.91 2.18
CA VAL A 4 -11.52 16.51 3.09
C VAL A 4 -11.85 15.94 4.46
N PHE A 5 -11.10 14.93 4.90
CA PHE A 5 -11.03 14.62 6.32
C PHE A 5 -10.38 15.83 6.99
N SER A 6 -11.20 16.69 7.60
CA SER A 6 -10.72 17.75 8.49
C SER A 6 -10.02 17.10 9.68
N PHE A 7 -8.71 16.92 9.57
CA PHE A 7 -7.86 16.69 10.73
C PHE A 7 -7.70 18.03 11.42
N SER A 8 -8.60 18.30 12.38
CA SER A 8 -8.48 19.43 13.29
C SER A 8 -7.25 19.18 14.16
N ILE A 9 -6.10 19.74 13.77
CA ILE A 9 -4.91 19.79 14.61
C ILE A 9 -5.16 20.84 15.70
N ASN A 10 -5.98 20.48 16.69
CA ASN A 10 -6.14 21.30 17.88
C ASN A 10 -5.06 20.89 18.89
N GLN A 11 -4.22 21.87 19.24
CA GLN A 11 -3.16 21.76 20.25
C GLN A 11 -3.74 21.21 21.57
N PRO A 12 -2.97 20.42 22.34
CA PRO A 12 -3.51 19.71 23.50
C PRO A 12 -3.68 20.68 24.68
N THR A 13 -4.91 20.81 25.20
CA THR A 13 -5.14 21.27 26.58
C THR A 13 -5.61 20.10 27.43
N PRO A 14 -5.11 19.95 28.67
CA PRO A 14 -5.23 18.72 29.44
C PRO A 14 -6.50 18.76 30.29
N SER A 15 -7.57 18.10 29.84
CA SER A 15 -8.59 17.57 30.75
C SER A 15 -9.66 16.81 29.98
N SER A 16 -9.56 15.49 30.05
CA SER A 16 -10.67 14.57 30.31
C SER A 16 -12.00 14.85 29.59
N VAL A 17 -12.24 14.29 28.40
CA VAL A 17 -13.49 13.56 28.08
C VAL A 17 -13.23 12.58 26.93
N SER A 18 -13.46 11.30 27.21
CA SER A 18 -13.40 10.15 26.32
C SER A 18 -14.34 10.24 25.12
N TYR A 19 -13.81 10.30 23.89
CA TYR A 19 -14.51 9.84 22.69
C TYR A 19 -13.51 9.37 21.64
N PHE A 20 -13.03 8.13 21.78
CA PHE A 20 -12.74 7.19 20.70
C PHE A 20 -12.38 5.84 21.34
N HIS A 21 -13.36 5.23 21.99
CA HIS A 21 -13.27 3.82 22.38
C HIS A 21 -13.78 2.98 21.20
N VAL A 22 -12.95 2.82 20.18
CA VAL A 22 -13.11 1.73 19.21
C VAL A 22 -12.20 0.61 19.70
N MET A 23 -12.83 -0.51 20.04
CA MET A 23 -12.27 -1.65 20.75
C MET A 23 -10.97 -2.17 20.12
N ALA A 24 -9.86 -2.08 20.86
CA ALA A 24 -8.72 -2.97 20.70
C ALA A 24 -8.67 -3.87 21.97
N PRO A 25 -8.74 -5.21 21.85
CA PRO A 25 -8.47 -6.07 22.98
C PRO A 25 -7.01 -5.89 23.39
N GLY A 26 -6.80 -5.66 24.68
CA GLY A 26 -5.55 -5.20 25.25
C GLY A 26 -4.32 -5.96 24.73
N ASN A 27 -3.37 -5.20 24.20
CA ASN A 27 -1.97 -5.55 24.23
C ASN A 27 -1.18 -4.28 24.55
N ALA A 28 -0.26 -4.44 25.49
CA ALA A 28 0.57 -3.40 26.06
C ALA A 28 1.24 -2.54 24.99
N MET A 29 1.14 -1.21 25.15
CA MET A 29 1.96 -0.23 24.43
C MET A 29 3.42 -0.63 24.54
N LYS A 30 4.01 -1.08 23.44
CA LYS A 30 5.45 -1.03 23.26
C LYS A 30 5.80 0.42 22.96
N GLU A 31 6.49 1.07 23.89
CA GLU A 31 7.14 2.34 23.64
C GLU A 31 8.14 2.17 22.47
N SER A 32 8.07 3.10 21.50
CA SER A 32 8.92 3.27 20.30
C SER A 32 8.54 2.58 18.98
N GLU A 33 7.26 2.34 18.69
CA GLU A 33 6.84 2.19 17.28
C GLU A 33 6.68 3.58 16.67
N THR A 34 7.24 3.80 15.46
CA THR A 34 7.04 5.06 14.74
C THR A 34 5.57 5.18 14.34
N ASP A 35 5.07 6.40 14.17
CA ASP A 35 3.68 6.64 13.75
C ASP A 35 3.32 5.88 12.45
N GLU A 36 4.33 5.67 11.59
CA GLU A 36 4.25 4.90 10.35
C GLU A 36 3.99 3.41 10.60
N GLU A 37 4.79 2.80 11.49
CA GLU A 37 4.68 1.39 11.88
C GLU A 37 3.36 1.11 12.59
N TYR A 38 2.89 2.04 13.42
CA TYR A 38 1.59 1.94 14.07
C TYR A 38 0.44 1.90 13.06
N LEU A 39 0.45 2.79 12.05
CA LEU A 39 -0.61 2.80 11.03
C LEU A 39 -0.59 1.53 10.16
N ILE A 40 0.61 1.02 9.86
CA ILE A 40 0.78 -0.25 9.14
C ILE A 40 0.23 -1.41 9.97
N SER A 41 0.56 -1.47 11.27
CA SER A 41 0.10 -2.55 12.16
C SER A 41 -1.42 -2.56 12.30
N MET A 42 -2.05 -1.39 12.40
CA MET A 42 -3.50 -1.24 12.39
C MET A 42 -4.14 -1.72 11.09
N ALA A 43 -3.59 -1.33 9.93
CA ALA A 43 -4.08 -1.79 8.63
C ALA A 43 -4.00 -3.31 8.49
N ARG A 44 -2.86 -3.90 8.88
CA ARG A 44 -2.64 -5.36 8.86
C ARG A 44 -3.58 -6.11 9.80
N GLY A 45 -3.87 -5.55 10.98
CA GLY A 45 -4.80 -6.14 11.94
C GLY A 45 -6.25 -6.26 11.41
N CYS A 46 -6.68 -5.32 10.58
CA CYS A 46 -8.02 -5.32 9.99
C CYS A 46 -8.13 -6.16 8.70
N GLN A 47 -7.01 -6.61 8.11
CA GLN A 47 -7.01 -7.22 6.77
C GLN A 47 -7.91 -8.46 6.66
N LYS A 48 -7.99 -9.26 7.72
CA LYS A 48 -8.80 -10.49 7.74
C LYS A 48 -10.26 -10.25 8.11
N SER A 49 -10.57 -9.16 8.82
CA SER A 49 -11.92 -8.87 9.30
C SER A 49 -12.68 -7.95 8.36
N ASP A 50 -12.04 -6.86 7.93
CA ASP A 50 -12.66 -5.85 7.07
C ASP A 50 -11.62 -5.18 6.13
N PRO A 51 -11.69 -5.49 4.82
CA PRO A 51 -10.87 -4.84 3.80
C PRO A 51 -11.07 -3.33 3.70
N TYR A 52 -12.24 -2.78 4.06
CA TYR A 52 -12.51 -1.34 4.00
C TYR A 52 -11.79 -0.59 5.11
N PHE A 53 -11.77 -1.13 6.33
CA PHE A 53 -10.97 -0.57 7.42
C PHE A 53 -9.48 -0.63 7.12
N THR A 54 -9.03 -1.72 6.51
CA THR A 54 -7.64 -1.84 6.05
C THR A 54 -7.28 -0.73 5.07
N LYS A 55 -8.16 -0.47 4.09
CA LYS A 55 -7.99 0.60 3.11
C LYS A 55 -8.04 1.99 3.73
N SER A 56 -8.89 2.25 4.72
CA SER A 56 -8.96 3.56 5.38
C SER A 56 -7.72 3.85 6.21
N TRP A 57 -7.19 2.87 6.95
CA TRP A 57 -5.92 3.01 7.66
C TRP A 57 -4.76 3.25 6.70
N MET A 58 -4.69 2.49 5.60
CA MET A 58 -3.64 2.66 4.61
C MET A 58 -3.73 4.00 3.86
N LEU A 59 -4.95 4.46 3.54
CA LEU A 59 -5.17 5.79 2.97
C LEU A 59 -4.68 6.88 3.91
N THR A 60 -4.94 6.73 5.21
CA THR A 60 -4.46 7.66 6.24
C THR A 60 -2.93 7.67 6.28
N ALA A 61 -2.29 6.51 6.33
CA ALA A 61 -0.83 6.38 6.30
C ALA A 61 -0.22 7.06 5.06
N LYS A 62 -0.75 6.76 3.87
CA LYS A 62 -0.30 7.36 2.60
C LYS A 62 -0.50 8.88 2.56
N THR A 63 -1.51 9.40 3.25
CA THR A 63 -1.78 10.84 3.30
C THR A 63 -0.83 11.56 4.25
N LEU A 64 -0.52 10.95 5.38
CA LEU A 64 0.40 11.51 6.38
C LEU A 64 1.87 11.39 5.93
N PHE A 65 2.21 10.31 5.22
CA PHE A 65 3.58 9.97 4.85
C PHE A 65 3.69 9.59 3.35
N PRO A 66 3.39 10.52 2.43
CA PRO A 66 3.35 10.22 0.99
C PRO A 66 4.72 9.85 0.39
N GLU A 67 5.81 10.35 0.98
CA GLU A 67 7.19 10.16 0.54
C GLU A 67 7.89 8.99 1.24
N ASN A 68 7.19 8.26 2.12
CA ASN A 68 7.77 7.11 2.80
C ASN A 68 7.60 5.84 1.97
N PHE A 69 8.71 5.23 1.57
CA PHE A 69 8.71 3.99 0.79
C PHE A 69 8.05 2.82 1.55
N GLY A 70 8.29 2.68 2.85
CA GLY A 70 7.75 1.60 3.68
C GLY A 70 6.22 1.55 3.66
N ILE A 71 5.57 2.71 3.76
CA ILE A 71 4.11 2.81 3.70
C ILE A 71 3.57 2.47 2.30
N GLN A 72 4.22 2.93 1.23
CA GLN A 72 3.80 2.60 -0.13
C GLN A 72 4.00 1.11 -0.44
N TYR A 73 5.09 0.54 0.05
CA TYR A 73 5.41 -0.87 -0.09
C TYR A 73 4.40 -1.75 0.66
N GLU A 74 4.01 -1.37 1.87
CA GLU A 74 2.98 -2.07 2.62
C GLU A 74 1.60 -1.98 1.97
N ALA A 75 1.25 -0.86 1.34
CA ALA A 75 0.03 -0.76 0.54
C ALA A 75 0.03 -1.75 -0.63
N TYR A 76 1.17 -1.92 -1.31
CA TYR A 76 1.36 -2.93 -2.35
C TYR A 76 1.22 -4.35 -1.79
N CYS A 77 1.89 -4.68 -0.69
CA CYS A 77 1.81 -6.02 -0.10
C CYS A 77 0.38 -6.36 0.36
N LEU A 78 -0.35 -5.42 0.98
CA LEU A 78 -1.75 -5.62 1.33
C LEU A 78 -2.64 -5.89 0.10
N ALA A 79 -2.39 -5.17 -1.00
CA ALA A 79 -3.10 -5.39 -2.25
C ALA A 79 -2.76 -6.75 -2.88
N ALA A 80 -1.49 -7.17 -2.82
CA ALA A 80 -1.04 -8.47 -3.28
C ALA A 80 -1.67 -9.62 -2.49
N ASP A 81 -1.67 -9.52 -1.15
CA ASP A 81 -2.28 -10.51 -0.26
C ASP A 81 -3.80 -10.61 -0.46
N SER A 82 -4.45 -9.51 -0.86
CA SER A 82 -5.88 -9.52 -1.22
C SER A 82 -6.18 -10.14 -2.59
N GLY A 83 -5.15 -10.51 -3.36
CA GLY A 83 -5.27 -11.01 -4.72
C GLY A 83 -5.69 -9.94 -5.74
N ASN A 84 -5.68 -8.66 -5.36
CA ASN A 84 -6.15 -7.59 -6.22
C ASN A 84 -5.04 -7.09 -7.15
N ILE A 85 -4.90 -7.79 -8.28
CA ILE A 85 -3.90 -7.50 -9.31
C ILE A 85 -3.93 -6.04 -9.77
N LYS A 86 -5.12 -5.43 -9.90
CA LYS A 86 -5.27 -4.05 -10.40
C LYS A 86 -4.72 -3.00 -9.43
N GLU A 87 -4.98 -3.17 -8.14
CA GLU A 87 -4.46 -2.26 -7.12
C GLU A 87 -2.96 -2.50 -6.91
N ALA A 88 -2.53 -3.76 -6.84
CA ALA A 88 -1.11 -4.11 -6.73
C ALA A 88 -0.31 -3.55 -7.90
N SER A 89 -0.83 -3.66 -9.14
CA SER A 89 -0.18 -3.08 -10.31
C SER A 89 -0.06 -1.56 -10.19
N SER A 90 -1.14 -0.87 -9.83
CA SER A 90 -1.14 0.59 -9.70
C SER A 90 -0.15 1.08 -8.63
N TYR A 91 -0.11 0.42 -7.47
CA TYR A 91 0.82 0.81 -6.39
C TYR A 91 2.26 0.58 -6.74
N LEU A 92 2.57 -0.56 -7.37
CA LEU A 92 3.92 -0.81 -7.83
C LEU A 92 4.33 0.31 -8.83
N GLU A 93 3.42 0.83 -9.68
CA GLU A 93 3.75 1.78 -10.74
C GLU A 93 4.08 3.14 -10.11
N GLU A 94 3.23 3.53 -9.17
CA GLU A 94 3.43 4.71 -8.33
C GLU A 94 4.80 4.63 -7.61
N MET A 95 5.14 3.47 -7.04
CA MET A 95 6.43 3.25 -6.38
C MET A 95 7.61 3.33 -7.35
N PHE A 96 7.50 2.76 -8.55
CA PHE A 96 8.56 2.87 -9.57
C PHE A 96 8.80 4.30 -10.02
N ARG A 97 7.74 5.10 -10.10
CA ARG A 97 7.84 6.52 -10.47
C ARG A 97 8.48 7.35 -9.36
N LYS A 98 8.15 7.06 -8.10
CA LYS A 98 8.61 7.85 -6.93
C LYS A 98 9.96 7.40 -6.38
N PHE A 99 10.24 6.10 -6.37
CA PHE A 99 11.40 5.50 -5.71
C PHE A 99 12.20 4.56 -6.64
N PRO A 100 12.67 5.04 -7.81
CA PRO A 100 13.42 4.20 -8.76
C PRO A 100 14.77 3.71 -8.22
N SER A 101 15.32 4.36 -7.18
CA SER A 101 16.61 4.02 -6.59
C SER A 101 16.53 2.94 -5.52
N GLU A 102 15.32 2.53 -5.11
CA GLU A 102 15.15 1.61 -3.98
C GLU A 102 15.36 0.15 -4.41
N HIS A 103 16.32 -0.53 -3.78
CA HIS A 103 16.71 -1.88 -4.18
C HIS A 103 15.58 -2.90 -3.94
N ARG A 104 14.85 -2.75 -2.82
CA ARG A 104 13.73 -3.63 -2.47
C ARG A 104 12.63 -3.65 -3.53
N LEU A 105 12.44 -2.53 -4.23
CA LEU A 105 11.46 -2.44 -5.32
C LEU A 105 11.90 -3.23 -6.55
N TRP A 106 13.19 -3.18 -6.88
CA TRP A 106 13.76 -3.97 -7.97
C TRP A 106 13.71 -5.46 -7.69
N ASP A 107 13.93 -5.89 -6.45
CA ASP A 107 13.79 -7.30 -6.05
C ASP A 107 12.40 -7.85 -6.38
N GLU A 108 11.35 -7.08 -6.13
CA GLU A 108 9.99 -7.46 -6.51
C GLU A 108 9.86 -7.60 -8.04
N VAL A 109 10.39 -6.65 -8.82
CA VAL A 109 10.38 -6.79 -10.29
C VAL A 109 11.18 -7.99 -10.78
N TYR A 110 12.29 -8.33 -10.14
CA TYR A 110 13.02 -9.55 -10.45
C TYR A 110 12.21 -10.80 -10.13
N LYS A 111 11.48 -10.84 -9.00
CA LYS A 111 10.56 -11.94 -8.68
C LYS A 111 9.47 -12.09 -9.72
N ILE A 112 8.82 -10.99 -10.09
CA ILE A 112 7.76 -11.01 -11.11
C ILE A 112 8.34 -11.46 -12.47
N ALA A 113 9.53 -10.98 -12.85
CA ALA A 113 10.21 -11.38 -14.08
C ALA A 113 10.63 -12.86 -14.08
N ASN A 114 11.01 -13.41 -12.92
CA ASN A 114 11.33 -14.83 -12.79
C ASN A 114 10.07 -15.69 -12.87
N ALA A 115 8.97 -15.27 -12.25
CA ALA A 115 7.67 -15.94 -12.36
C ALA A 115 7.11 -15.96 -13.80
N LEU A 116 7.47 -14.97 -14.63
CA LEU A 116 7.17 -14.98 -16.06
C LEU A 116 7.98 -16.02 -16.83
N ARG A 117 9.27 -16.19 -16.48
CA ARG A 117 10.19 -17.12 -17.16
C ARG A 117 9.97 -18.57 -16.75
N ALA A 118 9.51 -18.81 -15.53
CA ALA A 118 9.23 -20.15 -15.04
C ALA A 118 7.93 -20.69 -15.68
N ASP A 119 7.99 -21.82 -16.36
CA ASP A 119 6.83 -22.59 -16.87
C ASP A 119 6.12 -23.36 -15.73
N THR A 120 5.94 -22.70 -14.59
CA THR A 120 5.30 -23.28 -13.40
C THR A 120 3.88 -22.75 -13.26
N LEU A 121 2.90 -23.66 -13.15
CA LEU A 121 1.48 -23.35 -12.94
C LEU A 121 1.17 -23.01 -11.47
N ASP A 122 2.03 -22.22 -10.82
CA ASP A 122 1.81 -21.82 -9.44
C ASP A 122 0.84 -20.63 -9.34
N ALA A 123 0.07 -20.57 -8.26
CA ALA A 123 -0.92 -19.52 -8.02
C ALA A 123 -0.24 -18.14 -7.91
N GLU A 124 0.93 -18.10 -7.24
CA GLU A 124 1.76 -16.91 -7.15
C GLU A 124 2.28 -16.48 -8.54
N ALA A 125 2.77 -17.42 -9.34
CA ALA A 125 3.26 -17.13 -10.68
C ALA A 125 2.14 -16.57 -11.59
N THR A 126 0.92 -17.09 -11.46
CA THR A 126 -0.26 -16.58 -12.20
C THR A 126 -0.62 -15.15 -11.78
N PHE A 127 -0.55 -14.85 -10.48
CA PHE A 127 -0.78 -13.52 -9.94
C PHE A 127 0.27 -12.51 -10.43
N LEU A 128 1.55 -12.87 -10.31
CA LEU A 128 2.70 -12.06 -10.75
C LEU A 128 2.63 -11.78 -12.26
N ARG A 129 2.28 -12.78 -13.08
CA ARG A 129 2.03 -12.61 -14.51
C ARG A 129 0.94 -11.57 -14.76
N GLY A 130 -0.16 -11.63 -14.01
CA GLY A 130 -1.25 -10.65 -14.08
C GLY A 130 -0.81 -9.21 -13.81
N ILE A 131 0.09 -9.00 -12.83
CA ILE A 131 0.64 -7.67 -12.53
C ILE A 131 1.37 -7.11 -13.75
N ILE A 132 2.25 -7.89 -14.38
CA ILE A 132 2.99 -7.41 -15.56
C ILE A 132 2.07 -7.12 -16.75
N PHE A 133 1.03 -7.93 -16.99
CA PHE A 133 0.07 -7.61 -18.06
C PHE A 133 -0.70 -6.32 -17.76
N GLY A 134 -1.06 -6.05 -16.50
CA GLY A 134 -1.63 -4.77 -16.09
C GLY A 134 -0.68 -3.59 -16.31
N TRP A 135 0.61 -3.79 -16.02
CA TRP A 135 1.69 -2.81 -16.15
C TRP A 135 2.02 -2.46 -17.59
N ILE A 136 2.27 -3.49 -18.40
CA ILE A 136 2.66 -3.32 -19.80
C ILE A 136 1.50 -2.68 -20.57
N SER A 137 0.26 -2.98 -20.23
CA SER A 137 -0.91 -2.30 -20.82
C SER A 137 -0.84 -0.78 -20.58
N LEU A 138 -0.49 -0.34 -19.37
CA LEU A 138 -0.34 1.08 -19.04
C LEU A 138 0.92 1.71 -19.65
N CYS A 139 2.06 1.02 -19.61
CA CYS A 139 3.32 1.50 -20.21
C CYS A 139 3.24 1.57 -21.74
N ALA A 140 2.59 0.61 -22.41
CA ALA A 140 2.38 0.64 -23.86
C ALA A 140 1.49 1.82 -24.27
N VAL A 141 0.45 2.12 -23.51
CA VAL A 141 -0.40 3.30 -23.74
C VAL A 141 0.40 4.60 -23.54
N LEU A 142 1.26 4.69 -22.51
CA LEU A 142 2.12 5.86 -22.30
C LEU A 142 3.19 6.02 -23.40
N ILE A 143 3.80 4.93 -23.86
CA ILE A 143 4.76 4.96 -24.98
C ILE A 143 4.06 5.36 -26.29
N PHE A 144 2.85 4.85 -26.57
CA PHE A 144 2.06 5.27 -27.73
C PHE A 144 1.66 6.75 -27.66
N VAL A 145 1.27 7.25 -26.49
CA VAL A 145 0.90 8.67 -26.30
C VAL A 145 2.12 9.60 -26.43
N LEU A 146 3.30 9.18 -25.97
CA LEU A 146 4.53 9.96 -26.10
C LEU A 146 5.17 9.93 -27.49
N ILE A 147 4.85 8.94 -28.32
CA ILE A 147 5.35 8.85 -29.72
C ILE A 147 4.45 9.62 -30.69
N ILE A 148 3.18 9.85 -30.35
CA ILE A 148 2.19 10.51 -31.22
C ILE A 148 2.04 12.02 -30.90
N ALA A 149 2.53 12.50 -29.74
CA ALA A 149 2.45 13.90 -29.31
C ALA A 149 3.65 14.75 -29.74
#